data_AF-A0A7C6LWV3-F1
#
_entry.id   AF-A0A7C6LWV3-F1
#
_cell.length_a   1.000
_cell.length_b   1.000
_cell.length_c   1.000
_cell.angle_alpha   90.00
_cell.angle_beta   90.00
_cell.angle_gamma   90.00
#
_symmetry.space_group_name_H-M   'P 1'
#
loop_
_entity.id
_entity.type
_entity.pdbx_description
1 polymer ?
#
loop_
_entity_poly.entity_id
_entity_poly.type
_entity_poly.pdbx_seq_one_letter_code
_entity_poly.pdbx_strand_id
1 'polypeptide(L)' 'MNKFEIISQYKMTGDQPQAVEQLTEGILQGKRHQTLLGVTGSGKTFTMANVIERIQRPVL' A
#
# COMPACT_ATOMS: atom_id res chain seq x y z
N MET A 1 3.93 -18.58 -10.12
CA MET A 1 3.91 -17.84 -8.83
C MET A 1 2.52 -17.26 -8.66
N ASN A 2 1.91 -17.44 -7.48
CA ASN A 2 0.60 -16.85 -7.20
C ASN A 2 0.76 -15.36 -6.97
N LYS A 3 -0.11 -14.56 -7.60
CA LYS A 3 -0.19 -13.12 -7.32
C LYS A 3 -0.76 -12.94 -5.92
N PHE A 4 -0.27 -11.93 -5.20
CA PHE A 4 -0.93 -11.48 -3.98
C PHE A 4 -2.20 -10.74 -4.39
N GLU A 5 -3.36 -11.18 -3.92
CA GLU A 5 -4.66 -10.56 -4.20
C GLU A 5 -5.37 -10.26 -2.89
N ILE A 6 -5.81 -9.01 -2.73
CA ILE A 6 -6.53 -8.55 -1.55
C ILE A 6 -8.00 -8.90 -1.72
N ILE A 7 -8.51 -9.65 -0.76
CA ILE A 7 -9.94 -9.89 -0.63
C ILE A 7 -10.46 -8.96 0.47
N SER A 8 -11.28 -7.99 0.09
CA SER A 8 -11.86 -7.01 1.00
C SER A 8 -13.24 -6.57 0.51
N GLN A 9 -14.18 -6.40 1.45
CA GLN A 9 -15.47 -5.74 1.18
C GLN A 9 -15.37 -4.22 1.14
N TYR A 10 -14.23 -3.67 1.56
CA TYR A 10 -13.97 -2.23 1.63
C TYR A 10 -13.17 -1.76 0.42
N LYS A 11 -13.48 -0.55 -0.04
CA LYS A 11 -12.68 0.18 -1.04
C LYS A 11 -11.77 1.18 -0.33
N MET A 12 -10.69 1.58 -0.97
CA MET A 12 -9.88 2.68 -0.47
C MET A 12 -10.71 3.97 -0.44
N THR A 13 -10.60 4.73 0.64
CA THR A 13 -11.35 5.98 0.86
C THR A 13 -10.46 7.06 1.46
N GLY A 14 -10.90 8.33 1.39
CA GLY A 14 -10.13 9.46 1.90
C GLY A 14 -8.76 9.55 1.21
N ASP A 15 -7.69 9.72 2.00
CA ASP A 15 -6.32 9.87 1.47
C ASP A 15 -5.63 8.53 1.13
N GLN A 16 -6.29 7.39 1.40
CA GLN A 16 -5.71 6.07 1.15
C GLN A 16 -5.27 5.86 -0.32
N PRO A 17 -6.08 6.18 -1.35
CA PRO A 17 -5.68 5.98 -2.75
C PRO A 17 -4.39 6.70 -3.11
N GLN A 18 -4.24 7.96 -2.67
CA GLN A 18 -3.07 8.79 -2.91
C GLN A 18 -1.84 8.24 -2.17
N ALA A 19 -2.00 7.83 -0.90
CA ALA A 19 -0.92 7.24 -0.12
C ALA A 19 -0.39 5.95 -0.77
N VAL A 20 -1.29 5.08 -1.25
CA VAL A 20 -0.91 3.85 -1.96
C VAL A 20 -0.17 4.18 -3.25
N GLU A 21 -0.64 5.15 -4.03
CA GLU A 21 0.00 5.58 -5.28
C GLU A 21 1.44 6.06 -5.04
N GLN A 22 1.62 7.02 -4.12
CA GLN A 22 2.95 7.59 -3.83
C GLN A 22 3.94 6.54 -3.32
N LEU A 23 3.50 5.67 -2.40
CA LEU A 23 4.36 4.62 -1.85
C LEU A 23 4.75 3.59 -2.92
N THR A 24 3.78 3.18 -3.74
CA THR A 24 4.00 2.24 -4.84
C THR A 24 5.00 2.82 -5.84
N GLU A 25 4.78 4.06 -6.28
CA GLU A 25 5.67 4.74 -7.22
C GLU A 25 7.08 4.89 -6.63
N GLY A 26 7.20 5.28 -5.37
CA GLY A 26 8.51 5.38 -4.71
C GLY A 26 9.25 4.04 -4.67
N ILE A 27 8.56 2.93 -4.44
CA ILE A 27 9.17 1.58 -4.48
C ILE A 27 9.65 1.25 -5.90
N LEU A 28 8.83 1.53 -6.91
CA LEU A 28 9.15 1.26 -8.32
C LEU A 28 10.30 2.14 -8.83
N GLN A 29 10.43 3.36 -8.31
CA GLN A 29 11.55 4.26 -8.56
C GLN A 29 12.83 3.91 -7.77
N GLY A 30 12.78 2.89 -6.91
CA GLY A 30 13.93 2.45 -6.13
C GLY A 30 14.25 3.33 -4.91
N LYS A 31 13.30 4.14 -4.43
CA LYS A 31 13.46 4.89 -3.17
C LYS A 31 13.63 3.90 -2.03
N ARG A 32 14.79 3.96 -1.35
CA ARG A 32 15.14 3.02 -0.27
C ARG A 32 14.32 3.20 1.01
N HIS A 33 13.93 4.44 1.30
CA HIS A 33 13.22 4.79 2.53
C HIS A 33 11.99 5.63 2.19
N GLN A 34 10.87 5.26 2.78
CA GLN A 34 9.58 5.96 2.68
C GLN A 34 8.83 5.80 4.01
N THR A 35 7.98 6.76 4.34
CA THR A 35 7.23 6.77 5.60
C THR A 35 5.75 6.99 5.30
N LEU A 36 4.89 6.09 5.76
CA LEU A 36 3.44 6.29 5.78
C LEU A 36 3.05 6.99 7.09
N LEU A 37 2.91 8.31 7.06
CA LEU A 37 2.41 9.06 8.21
C LEU A 37 0.87 9.03 8.20
N GLY A 38 0.28 8.23 9.09
CA GLY A 38 -1.18 8.13 9.22
C GLY A 38 -1.64 8.14 10.66
N VAL A 39 -2.73 8.84 10.93
CA VAL A 39 -3.37 8.91 12.26
C VAL A 39 -3.92 7.53 12.70
N THR A 40 -4.23 7.39 13.98
CA THR A 40 -4.88 6.17 14.49
C THR A 40 -6.26 6.01 13.85
N GLY A 41 -6.62 4.79 13.44
CA GLY A 41 -7.90 4.50 12.81
C GLY A 41 -7.98 4.77 11.30
N SER A 42 -6.94 5.33 10.66
CA SER A 42 -6.96 5.65 9.22
C SER A 42 -6.86 4.44 8.27
N GLY A 43 -6.76 3.22 8.80
CA GLY A 43 -6.67 2.01 7.98
C GLY A 43 -5.29 1.71 7.39
N LYS A 44 -4.19 2.08 8.08
CA LYS A 44 -2.80 1.87 7.60
C LYS A 44 -2.50 0.45 7.11
N THR A 45 -3.04 -0.59 7.76
CA THR A 45 -2.89 -1.98 7.30
C THR A 45 -3.48 -2.20 5.92
N PHE A 46 -4.68 -1.68 5.68
CA PHE A 46 -5.35 -1.80 4.38
C PHE A 46 -4.61 -1.00 3.30
N THR A 47 -4.10 0.19 3.64
CA THR A 47 -3.19 0.96 2.77
C THR A 47 -1.96 0.14 2.38
N MET A 48 -1.24 -0.43 3.34
CA MET A 48 -0.03 -1.21 3.05
C MET A 48 -0.32 -2.49 2.28
N ALA A 49 -1.43 -3.18 2.55
CA ALA A 49 -1.86 -4.33 1.76
C ALA A 49 -2.02 -3.96 0.28
N ASN A 50 -2.69 -2.84 -0.03
CA ASN A 50 -2.86 -2.34 -1.39
C ASN A 50 -1.52 -1.98 -2.06
N VAL A 51 -0.55 -1.46 -1.30
CA VAL A 51 0.82 -1.25 -1.82
C VAL A 51 1.47 -2.59 -2.18
N ILE A 52 1.37 -3.60 -1.29
CA ILE A 52 1.95 -4.93 -1.50
C ILE A 52 1.34 -5.61 -2.74
N GLU A 53 0.02 -5.53 -2.91
CA GLU A 53 -0.68 -6.01 -4.10
C GLU A 53 -0.22 -5.30 -5.38
N ARG A 54 0.06 -4.00 -5.36
CA ARG A 54 0.54 -3.31 -6.57
C ARG A 54 1.98 -3.69 -6.94
N ILE A 55 2.86 -3.89 -5.96
CA ILE A 55 4.27 -4.16 -6.22
C ILE A 55 4.57 -5.64 -6.52
N GLN A 56 3.73 -6.58 -6.05
CA GLN A 56 3.91 -8.03 -6.25
C GLN A 56 5.31 -8.54 -5.89
N ARG A 57 5.81 -8.12 -4.72
CA ARG A 57 7.12 -8.51 -4.19
C ARG A 57 6.96 -9.18 -2.82
N PRO A 58 7.83 -10.14 -2.46
CA PRO A 58 7.92 -10.63 -1.08
C PRO A 58 8.24 -9.47 -0.12
N VAL A 59 7.56 -9.43 1.02
CA VAL A 59 7.66 -8.37 2.05
C VAL A 59 7.71 -9.00 3.45
N LEU A 60 8.25 -8.26 4.42
CA LEU A 60 8.32 -8.61 5.84
C LEU A 60 7.78 -7.46 6.69
#